data_AF-A0A1T5LMU3-F1
#
_entry.id   AF-A0A1T5LMU3-F1
#
_cell.length_a   1.000
_cell.length_b   1.000
_cell.length_c   1.000
_cell.angle_alpha   90.00
_cell.angle_beta   90.00
_cell.angle_gamma   90.00
#
_symmetry.space_group_name_H-M   'P 1'
#
loop_
_entity.id
_entity.type
_entity.pdbx_description
1 polymer ?
#
loop_
_entity_poly.entity_id
_entity_poly.type
_entity_poly.pdbx_seq_one_letter_code
_entity_poly.pdbx_strand_id
1 'polypeptide(L)'
;MEELNKANENLSKLEDKDVRIVYLPPMTVAAAYATGEGCEGKANDMIAQFVKESGLLKIKPDARSFGFDCFKGAAVIGEPSHVYEAWVSIPDDIEISAPLVKRTFDGGLYAVHVLRTWDFDDWRLLKEWVNASE
;
A
#
# COMPACT_ATOMS: atom_id res chain seq x y z
N MET A 1 12.92 -32.79 13.37
CA MET A 1 13.18 -31.70 12.41
C MET A 1 11.97 -31.49 11.51
N GLU A 2 11.46 -32.53 10.85
CA GLU A 2 10.28 -32.42 9.97
C GLU A 2 9.00 -31.92 10.66
N GLU A 3 8.68 -32.44 11.85
CA GLU A 3 7.52 -31.98 12.65
C GLU A 3 7.69 -30.54 13.19
N LEU A 4 8.93 -30.11 13.47
CA LEU A 4 9.23 -28.74 13.85
C LEU A 4 9.08 -27.78 12.66
N ASN A 5 9.47 -28.20 11.47
CA ASN A 5 9.31 -27.42 10.25
C ASN A 5 7.82 -27.27 9.89
N LYS A 6 7.02 -28.34 9.97
CA LYS A 6 5.56 -28.28 9.77
C LYS A 6 4.86 -27.38 10.80
N ALA A 7 5.27 -27.46 12.08
CA ALA A 7 4.73 -26.57 13.10
C ALA A 7 5.06 -25.10 12.81
N ASN A 8 6.27 -24.82 12.33
CA ASN A 8 6.70 -23.48 11.94
C ASN A 8 5.91 -22.95 10.72
N GLU A 9 5.70 -23.78 9.70
CA GLU A 9 4.91 -23.45 8.51
C GLU A 9 3.44 -23.15 8.82
N ASN A 10 2.87 -23.82 9.82
CA ASN A 10 1.50 -23.55 10.26
C ASN A 10 1.40 -22.27 11.10
N LEU A 11 2.41 -21.97 11.91
CA LEU A 11 2.47 -20.73 12.71
C LEU A 11 2.69 -19.48 11.84
N SER A 12 3.31 -19.63 10.67
CA SER A 12 3.57 -18.53 9.74
C SER A 12 2.43 -18.23 8.76
N LYS A 13 1.27 -18.90 8.85
CA LYS A 13 0.13 -18.62 7.97
C LYS A 13 -0.84 -17.65 8.64
N LEU A 14 -1.46 -16.78 7.84
CA LEU A 14 -2.59 -15.98 8.32
C LEU A 14 -3.83 -16.86 8.48
N GLU A 15 -4.54 -16.66 9.58
CA GLU A 15 -5.86 -17.22 9.81
C GLU A 15 -6.92 -16.12 9.70
N ASP A 16 -8.21 -16.49 9.67
CA ASP A 16 -9.32 -15.54 9.56
C ASP A 16 -9.31 -14.47 10.66
N LYS A 17 -8.81 -14.79 11.85
CA LYS A 17 -8.68 -13.84 12.96
C LYS A 17 -7.63 -12.74 12.70
N ASP A 18 -6.69 -12.99 11.78
CA ASP A 18 -5.58 -12.09 11.45
C ASP A 18 -5.89 -11.21 10.23
N VAL A 19 -6.99 -11.49 9.52
CA VAL A 19 -7.46 -10.73 8.35
C VAL A 19 -8.77 -10.03 8.66
N ARG A 20 -8.91 -8.78 8.21
CA ARG A 20 -10.16 -8.03 8.30
C ARG A 20 -10.66 -7.73 6.90
N ILE A 21 -11.97 -7.81 6.71
CA ILE A 21 -12.61 -7.27 5.51
C ILE A 21 -13.01 -5.83 5.82
N VAL A 22 -12.49 -4.88 5.05
CA VAL A 22 -12.76 -3.46 5.20
C VAL A 22 -13.35 -2.89 3.91
N TYR A 23 -14.29 -1.97 4.07
CA TYR A 23 -14.78 -1.16 2.97
C TYR A 23 -13.98 0.15 2.91
N LEU A 24 -13.36 0.40 1.76
CA LEU A 24 -12.79 1.70 1.43
C LEU A 24 -13.82 2.45 0.56
N PRO A 25 -14.30 3.63 0.98
CA PRO A 25 -15.20 4.42 0.14
C PRO A 25 -14.46 4.95 -1.08
N PRO A 26 -15.17 5.26 -2.18
CA PRO A 26 -14.60 6.01 -3.28
C PRO A 26 -13.99 7.33 -2.78
N MET A 27 -12.87 7.75 -3.35
CA MET A 27 -12.20 9.00 -2.99
C MET A 27 -11.37 9.56 -4.13
N THR A 28 -11.12 10.86 -4.09
CA THR A 28 -10.15 11.50 -4.98
C THR A 28 -8.75 11.40 -4.36
N VAL A 29 -7.75 11.10 -5.18
CA VAL A 29 -6.35 10.96 -4.76
C VAL A 29 -5.42 11.82 -5.61
N ALA A 30 -4.36 12.33 -4.99
CA ALA A 30 -3.16 12.76 -5.69
C ALA A 30 -2.19 11.58 -5.77
N ALA A 31 -1.75 11.23 -6.97
CA ALA A 31 -0.85 10.11 -7.23
C ALA A 31 0.51 10.61 -7.72
N ALA A 32 1.58 10.14 -7.07
CA ALA A 32 2.94 10.24 -7.52
C ALA A 32 3.37 8.92 -8.16
N TYR A 33 4.14 9.01 -9.24
CA TYR A 33 4.71 7.86 -9.94
C TYR A 33 6.22 8.06 -10.06
N ALA A 34 6.99 7.01 -9.77
CA ALA A 34 8.43 7.01 -9.95
C ALA A 34 8.92 5.65 -10.45
N THR A 35 10.08 5.67 -11.12
CA THR A 35 10.74 4.47 -11.66
C THR A 35 12.23 4.49 -11.40
N GLY A 36 12.86 3.32 -11.49
CA GLY A 36 14.29 3.13 -11.32
C GLY A 36 14.70 3.10 -9.85
N GLU A 37 16.01 3.16 -9.61
CA GLU A 37 16.58 3.04 -8.27
C GLU A 37 16.00 4.08 -7.30
N GLY A 38 15.55 3.60 -6.12
CA GLY A 38 14.96 4.43 -5.08
C GLY A 38 13.61 5.04 -5.45
N CYS A 39 12.86 4.45 -6.40
CA CYS A 39 11.58 5.00 -6.83
C CYS A 39 10.54 5.10 -5.71
N GLU A 40 10.53 4.16 -4.77
CA GLU A 40 9.64 4.22 -3.60
C GLU A 40 9.87 5.51 -2.80
N GLY A 41 11.12 5.81 -2.46
CA GLY A 41 11.48 7.04 -1.77
C GLY A 41 11.09 8.29 -2.57
N LYS A 42 11.40 8.32 -3.87
CA LYS A 42 11.06 9.44 -4.76
C LYS A 42 9.56 9.72 -4.81
N ALA A 43 8.73 8.68 -4.95
CA ALA A 43 7.28 8.83 -5.00
C ALA A 43 6.72 9.31 -3.65
N ASN A 44 7.20 8.73 -2.55
CA ASN A 44 6.81 9.15 -1.19
C ASN A 44 7.22 10.59 -0.90
N ASP A 45 8.41 11.02 -1.33
CA ASP A 45 8.91 12.39 -1.15
C ASP A 45 8.05 13.41 -1.90
N MET A 46 7.61 13.11 -3.13
CA MET A 46 6.68 13.96 -3.89
C MET A 46 5.36 14.16 -3.14
N ILE A 47 4.79 13.09 -2.59
CA ILE A 47 3.56 13.15 -1.79
C ILE A 47 3.79 13.93 -0.49
N ALA A 48 4.87 13.65 0.24
CA ALA A 48 5.20 14.32 1.49
C ALA A 48 5.39 15.83 1.30
N GLN A 49 6.07 16.23 0.22
CA GLN A 49 6.24 17.63 -0.15
C GLN A 49 4.89 18.29 -0.43
N PHE A 50 4.03 17.67 -1.24
CA PHE A 50 2.69 18.19 -1.51
C PHE A 50 1.83 18.32 -0.24
N VAL A 51 1.83 17.31 0.63
CA VAL A 51 1.09 17.33 1.91
C VAL A 51 1.54 18.50 2.78
N LYS A 52 2.85 18.75 2.82
CA LYS A 52 3.44 19.85 3.60
C LYS A 52 3.08 21.21 3.01
N GLU A 53 3.25 21.40 1.71
CA GLU A 53 3.06 22.69 1.02
C GLU A 53 1.59 23.10 0.95
N SER A 54 0.69 22.16 0.68
CA SER A 54 -0.76 22.41 0.67
C SER A 54 -1.36 22.53 2.07
N GLY A 55 -0.63 22.10 3.11
CA GLY A 55 -1.17 21.96 4.46
C GLY A 55 -2.30 20.93 4.52
N LEU A 56 -2.26 19.88 3.68
CA LEU A 56 -3.36 18.94 3.44
C LEU A 56 -3.99 18.43 4.74
N LEU A 57 -3.19 18.02 5.72
CA LEU A 57 -3.70 17.43 6.97
C LEU A 57 -4.48 18.42 7.85
N LYS A 58 -4.39 19.73 7.59
CA LYS A 58 -5.24 20.74 8.24
C LYS A 58 -6.64 20.81 7.60
N ILE A 59 -6.71 20.53 6.30
CA ILE A 59 -7.93 20.61 5.48
C ILE A 59 -8.67 19.26 5.50
N LYS A 60 -7.90 18.18 5.37
CA LYS A 60 -8.35 16.79 5.37
C LYS A 60 -7.57 15.98 6.41
N PRO A 61 -7.91 16.07 7.70
CA PRO A 61 -7.20 15.36 8.77
C PRO A 61 -7.37 13.84 8.71
N ASP A 62 -8.38 13.36 7.99
CA ASP A 62 -8.65 11.94 7.73
C ASP A 62 -7.99 11.44 6.44
N ALA A 63 -7.01 12.17 5.90
CA ALA A 63 -6.32 11.78 4.67
C ALA A 63 -5.64 10.42 4.81
N ARG A 64 -5.84 9.55 3.82
CA ARG A 64 -5.27 8.21 3.71
C ARG A 64 -4.12 8.21 2.73
N SER A 65 -3.07 7.45 3.03
CA SER A 65 -1.92 7.24 2.15
C SER A 65 -1.89 5.78 1.69
N PHE A 66 -1.48 5.56 0.44
CA PHE A 66 -1.37 4.25 -0.17
C PHE A 66 -0.05 4.14 -0.92
N GLY A 67 0.51 2.93 -0.96
CA GLY A 67 1.74 2.62 -1.67
C GLY A 67 1.57 1.36 -2.51
N PHE A 68 2.11 1.38 -3.72
CA PHE A 68 1.97 0.29 -4.67
C PHE A 68 3.31 0.00 -5.34
N ASP A 69 3.85 -1.20 -5.10
CA ASP A 69 4.85 -1.76 -5.99
C ASP A 69 4.16 -2.16 -7.30
N CYS A 70 4.48 -1.42 -8.35
CA CYS A 70 3.85 -1.53 -9.66
C CYS A 70 4.69 -2.34 -10.65
N PHE A 71 5.78 -2.98 -10.17
CA PHE A 71 6.62 -3.80 -11.04
C PHE A 71 5.86 -5.05 -11.49
N LYS A 72 5.84 -5.29 -12.81
CA LYS A 72 5.12 -6.42 -13.42
C LYS A 72 5.90 -7.74 -13.37
N GLY A 73 7.18 -7.71 -12.99
CA GLY A 73 7.99 -8.92 -12.85
C GLY A 73 7.71 -9.64 -11.52
N ALA A 74 8.42 -10.75 -11.29
CA ALA A 74 8.33 -11.44 -10.02
C ALA A 74 8.92 -10.55 -8.91
N ALA A 75 8.12 -10.24 -7.89
CA ALA A 75 8.62 -9.55 -6.71
C ALA A 75 9.55 -10.49 -5.92
N VAL A 76 10.80 -10.07 -5.72
CA VAL A 76 11.81 -10.81 -4.95
C VAL A 76 11.87 -10.21 -3.54
N ILE A 77 11.89 -11.07 -2.51
CA ILE A 77 11.98 -10.61 -1.12
C ILE A 77 13.31 -9.88 -0.91
N GLY A 78 13.24 -8.71 -0.28
CA GLY A 78 14.40 -7.87 -0.01
C GLY A 78 14.92 -7.08 -1.22
N GLU A 79 14.30 -7.21 -2.41
CA GLU A 79 14.66 -6.38 -3.56
C GLU A 79 13.88 -5.06 -3.54
N PRO A 80 14.55 -3.90 -3.72
CA PRO A 80 13.87 -2.62 -3.84
C PRO A 80 12.92 -2.58 -5.03
N SER A 81 11.82 -1.83 -4.91
CA SER A 81 10.91 -1.59 -6.02
C SER A 81 11.62 -0.88 -7.18
N HIS A 82 11.21 -1.23 -8.41
CA HIS A 82 11.68 -0.61 -9.67
C HIS A 82 10.66 0.36 -10.28
N VAL A 83 9.39 0.18 -9.92
CA VAL A 83 8.27 1.05 -10.31
C VAL A 83 7.37 1.18 -9.11
N TYR A 84 7.10 2.40 -8.67
CA TYR A 84 6.31 2.64 -7.47
C TYR A 84 5.33 3.78 -7.67
N GLU A 85 4.13 3.60 -7.14
CA GLU A 85 3.15 4.68 -6.98
C GLU A 85 2.86 4.93 -5.51
N ALA A 86 2.81 6.21 -5.13
CA ALA A 86 2.39 6.66 -3.81
C ALA A 86 1.19 7.58 -3.98
N TRP A 87 0.10 7.31 -3.26
CA TRP A 87 -1.14 8.08 -3.35
C TRP A 87 -1.47 8.70 -2.00
N VAL A 88 -2.12 9.87 -2.01
CA VAL A 88 -2.78 10.45 -0.83
C VAL A 88 -4.18 10.91 -1.19
N SER A 89 -5.17 10.61 -0.35
CA SER A 89 -6.54 11.09 -0.55
C SER A 89 -6.62 12.60 -0.34
N ILE A 90 -7.32 13.30 -1.23
CA ILE A 90 -7.47 14.75 -1.21
C ILE A 90 -8.96 15.13 -1.30
N PRO A 91 -9.34 16.34 -0.85
CA PRO A 91 -10.61 16.96 -1.21
C PRO A 91 -10.78 17.08 -2.74
N ASP A 92 -12.03 17.02 -3.21
CA ASP A 92 -12.35 17.05 -4.64
C ASP A 92 -12.08 18.40 -5.30
N ASP A 93 -11.99 19.47 -4.53
CA ASP A 93 -11.76 20.85 -4.99
C ASP A 93 -10.27 21.23 -5.07
N ILE A 94 -9.36 20.41 -4.53
CA ILE A 94 -7.93 20.67 -4.66
C ILE A 94 -7.47 20.49 -6.11
N GLU A 95 -6.79 21.52 -6.63
CA GLU A 95 -6.06 21.44 -7.90
C GLU A 95 -4.71 20.73 -7.69
N ILE A 96 -4.36 19.87 -8.64
CA ILE A 96 -3.11 19.12 -8.65
C ILE A 96 -2.32 19.49 -9.89
N SER A 97 -1.06 19.86 -9.68
CA SER A 97 -0.10 20.14 -10.74
C SER A 97 0.90 19.00 -10.90
N ALA A 98 1.52 18.94 -12.09
CA ALA A 98 2.63 18.04 -12.33
C ALA A 98 3.75 18.23 -11.29
N PRO A 99 4.43 17.16 -10.84
CA PRO A 99 4.40 15.80 -11.40
C PRO A 99 3.26 14.90 -10.86
N LEU A 100 2.43 15.40 -9.94
CA LEU A 100 1.31 14.64 -9.39
C LEU A 100 0.14 14.57 -10.37
N VAL A 101 -0.63 13.49 -10.28
CA VAL A 101 -1.84 13.28 -11.09
C VAL A 101 -3.04 13.09 -10.17
N LYS A 102 -4.11 13.86 -10.42
CA LYS A 102 -5.40 13.67 -9.74
C LYS A 102 -6.13 12.48 -10.34
N ARG A 103 -6.61 11.56 -9.51
CA ARG A 103 -7.36 10.37 -9.92
C ARG A 103 -8.57 10.14 -9.02
N THR A 104 -9.56 9.45 -9.57
CA THR A 104 -10.65 8.87 -8.78
C THR A 104 -10.29 7.43 -8.44
N PHE A 105 -10.35 7.09 -7.16
CA PHE A 105 -10.25 5.73 -6.66
C PHE A 105 -11.65 5.26 -6.28
N ASP A 106 -12.14 4.21 -6.92
CA ASP A 106 -13.53 3.73 -6.74
C ASP A 106 -13.76 3.05 -5.38
N GLY A 107 -12.70 2.73 -4.63
CA GLY A 107 -12.83 2.03 -3.37
C GLY A 107 -13.21 0.57 -3.54
N GLY A 108 -14.00 0.04 -2.61
CA GLY A 108 -14.48 -1.35 -2.61
C GLY A 108 -14.17 -2.11 -1.32
N LEU A 109 -14.41 -3.42 -1.35
CA LEU A 109 -14.06 -4.34 -0.26
C LEU A 109 -12.63 -4.83 -0.42
N TYR A 110 -11.86 -4.77 0.66
CA TYR A 110 -10.47 -5.21 0.72
C TYR A 110 -10.26 -6.15 1.90
N ALA A 111 -9.55 -7.25 1.66
CA ALA A 111 -8.92 -8.00 2.73
C ALA A 111 -7.68 -7.23 3.19
N VAL A 112 -7.55 -7.01 4.50
CA VAL A 112 -6.42 -6.27 5.08
C VAL A 112 -5.83 -7.04 6.24
N HIS A 113 -4.51 -7.06 6.27
CA HIS A 113 -3.71 -7.56 7.37
C HIS A 113 -2.87 -6.42 7.94
N VAL A 114 -2.77 -6.34 9.27
CA VAL A 114 -2.02 -5.29 9.95
C VAL A 114 -0.61 -5.79 10.23
N LEU A 115 0.38 -5.17 9.59
CA LEU A 115 1.78 -5.34 9.95
C LEU A 115 2.02 -4.71 11.33
N ARG A 116 2.37 -5.53 12.32
CA ARG A 116 2.60 -5.08 13.72
C ARG A 116 4.04 -4.66 13.98
N THR A 117 4.96 -5.08 13.12
CA THR A 117 6.38 -4.79 13.13
C THR A 117 6.81 -4.29 11.74
N TRP A 118 8.06 -3.84 11.61
CA TRP A 118 8.68 -3.48 10.32
C TRP A 118 8.95 -4.69 9.41
N ASP A 119 8.16 -5.76 9.55
CA ASP A 119 8.32 -7.00 8.81
C ASP A 119 7.49 -6.92 7.51
N PHE A 120 8.02 -6.14 6.55
CA PHE A 120 7.39 -5.93 5.25
C PHE A 120 7.51 -7.14 4.31
N ASP A 121 8.25 -8.17 4.72
CA ASP A 121 8.47 -9.38 3.91
C ASP A 121 7.20 -10.24 3.76
N ASP A 122 6.13 -9.90 4.49
CA ASP A 122 5.00 -10.80 4.75
C ASP A 122 3.69 -10.47 4.01
N TRP A 123 3.72 -9.55 3.02
CA TRP A 123 2.54 -9.25 2.18
C TRP A 123 2.03 -10.48 1.40
N ARG A 124 2.90 -11.48 1.18
CA ARG A 124 2.58 -12.73 0.49
C ARG A 124 1.58 -13.57 1.27
N LEU A 125 1.62 -13.57 2.61
CA LEU A 125 0.67 -14.38 3.38
C LEU A 125 -0.76 -13.93 3.19
N LEU A 126 -1.00 -12.63 3.00
CA LEU A 126 -2.33 -12.13 2.69
C LEU A 126 -2.79 -12.65 1.33
N LYS A 127 -1.89 -12.70 0.34
CA LYS A 127 -2.18 -13.30 -0.97
C LYS A 127 -2.46 -14.81 -0.85
N GLU A 128 -1.67 -15.54 -0.07
CA GLU A 128 -1.87 -16.96 0.18
C GLU A 128 -3.19 -17.23 0.89
N TRP A 129 -3.54 -16.44 1.91
CA TRP A 129 -4.82 -16.53 2.60
C TRP A 129 -5.99 -16.29 1.64
N VAL A 130 -5.92 -15.26 0.79
CA VAL A 130 -6.96 -14.99 -0.23
C VAL A 130 -7.11 -16.18 -1.18
N ASN A 131 -6.00 -16.73 -1.68
CA ASN A 131 -6.04 -17.89 -2.59
C ASN A 131 -6.58 -19.16 -1.91
N ALA A 132 -6.43 -19.30 -0.59
CA ALA A 132 -6.93 -20.42 0.19
C ALA A 132 -8.38 -20.24 0.65
N SER A 133 -8.98 -19.06 0.46
CA SER A 133 -10.33 -18.71 0.92
C SER A 133 -11.44 -19.02 -0.12
N GLU A 134 -11.13 -19.85 -1.12
CA GLU A 134 -12.10 -20.37 -2.10
C GLU A 134 -12.94 -21.53 -1.56
#